data_AF-A0A095VUZ2-F1
#
_entry.id   AF-A0A095VUZ2-F1
#
_cell.length_a   1.000
_cell.length_b   1.000
_cell.length_c   1.000
_cell.angle_alpha   90.00
_cell.angle_beta   90.00
_cell.angle_gamma   90.00
#
_symmetry.space_group_name_H-M   'P 1'
#
loop_
_entity.id
_entity.type
_entity.pdbx_description
1 polymer ?
#
loop_
_entity_poly.entity_id
_entity_poly.type
_entity_poly.pdbx_seq_one_letter_code
_entity_poly.pdbx_strand_id
1 'polypeptide(L)'
;MQALQRVGVAPALLAAIPVGCRGGGCGVCRIHVRAGEYRTGRMSRKHISEADETAGTVLACRVFPESDLEIEVDPSAANPITRSPTIAKQQRG
;
A
#
# COMPACT_ATOMS: atom_id res chain seq x y z
N MET A 1 14.73 15.67 25.19
CA MET A 1 15.18 15.42 23.80
C MET A 1 14.12 14.56 23.14
N GLN A 2 13.72 14.94 21.94
CA GLN A 2 12.37 14.81 21.40
C GLN A 2 11.92 13.36 21.20
N ALA A 3 10.66 13.09 21.58
CA ALA A 3 9.97 11.84 21.30
C ALA A 3 9.88 11.65 19.79
N LEU A 4 10.65 10.70 19.27
CA LEU A 4 10.57 10.25 17.88
C LEU A 4 9.16 9.72 17.63
N GLN A 5 8.51 10.36 16.66
CA GLN A 5 7.10 10.20 16.32
C GLN A 5 6.82 8.78 15.82
N ARG A 6 5.67 8.25 16.23
CA ARG A 6 5.13 6.97 15.77
C ARG A 6 4.79 7.12 14.29
N VAL A 7 5.58 6.55 13.39
CA VAL A 7 5.21 6.37 11.98
C VAL A 7 4.12 5.31 11.95
N GLY A 8 2.86 5.75 11.96
CA GLY A 8 1.72 4.88 12.15
C GLY A 8 1.03 4.63 10.82
N VAL A 9 1.48 3.64 10.04
CA VAL A 9 0.61 3.03 9.03
C VAL A 9 -0.62 2.55 9.79
N ALA A 10 -1.79 3.16 9.55
CA ALA A 10 -2.98 2.85 10.33
C ALA A 10 -3.16 1.32 10.38
N PRO A 11 -3.26 0.68 11.58
CA PRO A 11 -3.23 -0.78 11.72
C PRO A 11 -4.28 -1.52 10.87
N ALA A 12 -5.36 -0.83 10.48
CA ALA A 12 -6.41 -1.35 9.64
C ALA A 12 -6.03 -1.54 8.16
N LEU A 13 -5.04 -0.80 7.63
CA LEU A 13 -4.64 -0.86 6.23
C LEU A 13 -3.74 -2.05 5.90
N LEU A 14 -2.97 -2.56 6.88
CA LEU A 14 -2.09 -3.71 6.68
C LEU A 14 -2.86 -5.01 6.36
N ALA A 15 -4.10 -5.13 6.81
CA ALA A 15 -4.93 -6.31 6.55
C ALA A 15 -5.56 -6.33 5.14
N ALA A 16 -5.63 -5.18 4.47
CA ALA A 16 -6.31 -5.03 3.18
C ALA A 16 -5.37 -5.12 1.97
N ILE A 17 -4.05 -4.97 2.16
CA ILE A 17 -3.09 -5.01 1.06
C ILE A 17 -2.77 -6.47 0.72
N PRO A 18 -2.98 -6.92 -0.53
CA PRO A 18 -2.61 -8.28 -0.91
C PRO A 18 -1.09 -8.44 -0.87
N VAL A 19 -0.62 -9.45 -0.16
CA VAL A 19 0.81 -9.79 -0.10
C VAL A 19 1.13 -10.87 -1.12
N GLY A 20 2.17 -10.67 -1.92
CA GLY A 20 2.69 -11.64 -2.89
C GLY A 20 4.15 -11.98 -2.65
N CYS A 21 4.98 -11.83 -3.69
CA CYS A 21 6.39 -12.23 -3.67
C CYS A 21 7.27 -11.47 -2.65
N ARG A 22 6.81 -10.33 -2.13
CA ARG A 22 7.57 -9.42 -1.25
C ARG A 22 8.88 -8.85 -1.82
N GLY A 23 9.19 -9.13 -3.09
CA GLY A 23 10.40 -8.67 -3.79
C GLY A 23 10.15 -7.60 -4.86
N GLY A 24 8.94 -7.05 -4.96
CA GLY A 24 8.61 -6.04 -5.98
C GLY A 24 8.43 -6.59 -7.41
N GLY A 25 8.31 -7.92 -7.57
CA GLY A 25 8.28 -8.60 -8.87
C GLY A 25 6.91 -9.06 -9.36
N CYS A 26 5.92 -9.24 -8.48
CA CYS A 26 4.62 -9.84 -8.83
C CYS A 26 3.47 -8.85 -9.08
N GLY A 27 3.63 -7.58 -8.70
CA GLY A 27 2.59 -6.55 -8.87
C GLY A 27 1.39 -6.63 -7.92
N VAL A 28 1.16 -7.73 -7.20
CA VAL A 28 -0.06 -7.93 -6.38
C VAL A 28 -0.23 -6.98 -5.18
N CYS A 29 0.82 -6.31 -4.73
CA CYS A 29 0.76 -5.39 -3.59
C CYS A 29 0.71 -3.93 -4.06
N ARG A 30 0.13 -3.68 -5.23
CA ARG A 30 0.03 -2.35 -5.80
C ARG A 30 -0.92 -1.48 -4.98
N ILE A 31 -0.44 -0.31 -4.61
CA ILE A 31 -1.14 0.71 -3.86
C ILE A 31 -0.88 2.06 -4.52
N HIS A 32 -1.69 3.05 -4.17
CA HIS A 32 -1.52 4.42 -4.58
C HIS A 32 -1.34 5.29 -3.34
N VAL A 33 -0.25 6.03 -3.26
CA VAL A 33 0.03 6.96 -2.15
C VAL A 33 -0.56 8.31 -2.48
N ARG A 34 -1.53 8.75 -1.68
CA ARG A 34 -2.20 10.05 -1.80
C ARG A 34 -1.45 11.15 -1.07
N ALA A 35 -0.87 10.83 0.08
CA ALA A 35 -0.15 11.79 0.90
C ALA A 35 0.92 11.12 1.78
N GLY A 36 1.91 11.93 2.18
CA GLY A 36 3.01 11.54 3.05
C GLY A 36 4.31 11.26 2.30
N GLU A 37 5.41 11.22 3.07
CA GLU A 37 6.76 11.00 2.59
C GLU A 37 7.14 9.52 2.71
N TYR A 38 7.64 8.96 1.62
CA TYR A 38 8.05 7.57 1.56
C TYR A 38 9.23 7.39 0.62
N ARG A 39 9.97 6.30 0.86
CA ARG A 39 10.98 5.80 -0.08
C ARG A 39 10.52 4.51 -0.71
N THR A 40 10.90 4.32 -1.96
CA THR A 40 10.67 3.08 -2.68
C THR A 40 11.98 2.35 -2.93
N GLY A 41 11.96 1.03 -2.76
CA GLY A 41 13.02 0.16 -3.27
C GLY A 41 12.80 -0.17 -4.74
N ARG A 42 13.77 -0.84 -5.38
CA ARG A 42 13.64 -1.30 -6.78
C ARG A 42 12.35 -2.11 -6.97
N MET A 43 11.56 -1.71 -7.97
CA MET A 43 10.33 -2.38 -8.41
C MET A 43 10.46 -2.87 -9.85
N SER A 44 9.69 -3.89 -10.21
CA SER A 44 9.64 -4.39 -11.59
C SER A 44 8.93 -3.39 -12.50
N ARG A 45 9.65 -2.90 -13.52
CA ARG A 45 9.11 -1.99 -14.55
C ARG A 45 7.96 -2.60 -15.38
N LYS A 46 7.79 -3.93 -15.32
CA LYS A 46 6.65 -4.62 -15.91
C LYS A 46 5.33 -4.31 -15.18
N HIS A 47 5.41 -3.93 -13.91
CA HIS A 47 4.23 -3.68 -13.06
C HIS A 47 4.09 -2.23 -12.63
N ILE A 48 5.19 -1.48 -12.53
CA ILE A 48 5.17 -0.06 -12.17
C ILE A 48 6.06 0.68 -13.17
N SER A 49 5.45 1.51 -14.00
CA SER A 49 6.18 2.40 -14.89
C SER A 49 6.73 3.61 -14.12
N GLU A 50 7.62 4.38 -14.74
CA GLU A 50 8.12 5.64 -14.14
C GLU A 50 7.00 6.67 -13.97
N ALA A 51 6.02 6.68 -14.88
CA ALA A 51 4.84 7.51 -14.76
C ALA A 51 3.95 7.09 -13.59
N ASP A 52 3.79 5.78 -13.37
CA ASP A 52 3.06 5.25 -12.22
C ASP A 52 3.75 5.64 -10.91
N GLU A 53 5.07 5.44 -10.83
CA GLU A 53 5.89 5.83 -9.67
C GLU A 53 5.75 7.32 -9.37
N THR A 54 5.81 8.17 -10.40
CA THR A 54 5.66 9.63 -10.27
C THR A 54 4.25 10.02 -9.87
N ALA A 55 3.25 9.28 -10.35
CA ALA A 55 1.85 9.47 -9.97
C ALA A 55 1.54 8.97 -8.55
N GLY A 56 2.49 8.31 -7.86
CA GLY A 56 2.29 7.75 -6.52
C GLY A 56 1.78 6.30 -6.51
N THR A 57 1.68 5.65 -7.67
CA THR A 57 1.33 4.24 -7.79
C THR A 57 2.56 3.36 -7.63
N VAL A 58 2.61 2.58 -6.55
CA VAL A 58 3.81 1.87 -6.08
C VAL A 58 3.46 0.49 -5.51
N LEU A 59 4.48 -0.35 -5.26
CA LEU A 59 4.30 -1.66 -4.62
C LEU A 59 4.56 -1.57 -3.12
N ALA A 60 3.53 -1.79 -2.31
CA ALA A 60 3.60 -1.70 -0.85
C ALA A 60 4.74 -2.53 -0.24
N CYS A 61 5.07 -3.70 -0.82
CA CYS A 61 6.17 -4.54 -0.31
C CYS A 61 7.57 -3.91 -0.45
N ARG A 62 7.71 -2.81 -1.20
CA ARG A 62 8.95 -2.06 -1.39
C ARG A 62 8.78 -0.59 -1.02
N VAL A 63 7.70 -0.22 -0.33
CA VAL A 63 7.48 1.14 0.18
C VAL A 63 7.92 1.19 1.64
N PHE A 64 8.75 2.18 1.95
CA PHE A 64 9.26 2.46 3.28
C PHE A 64 8.73 3.83 3.71
N PRO A 65 7.72 3.89 4.58
CA PRO A 65 7.17 5.16 5.04
C PRO A 65 8.22 5.92 5.86
N GLU A 66 8.44 7.19 5.53
CA GLU A 66 9.24 8.12 6.33
C GLU A 66 8.34 9.02 7.21
N SER A 67 7.07 9.16 6.82
CA SER A 67 6.01 9.81 7.60
C SER A 67 4.74 8.96 7.64
N ASP A 68 3.69 9.49 8.27
CA ASP A 68 2.34 8.94 8.10
C ASP A 68 1.93 9.02 6.63
N LEU A 69 1.43 7.90 6.09
CA LEU A 69 1.04 7.77 4.69
C LEU A 69 -0.47 7.58 4.58
N GLU A 70 -1.06 8.32 3.64
CA GLU A 70 -2.40 8.07 3.15
C GLU A 70 -2.30 7.26 1.86
N ILE A 71 -2.84 6.03 1.87
CA ILE A 71 -2.73 5.10 0.75
C ILE A 71 -4.08 4.49 0.38
N GLU A 72 -4.23 4.17 -0.89
CA GLU A 72 -5.38 3.45 -1.45
C GLU A 72 -4.90 2.13 -2.07
N VAL A 73 -5.68 1.06 -1.88
CA VAL A 73 -5.38 -0.23 -2.52
C VAL A 73 -5.92 -0.20 -3.94
N ASP A 74 -5.07 -0.51 -4.92
CA ASP A 74 -5.51 -0.60 -6.32
C ASP A 74 -6.41 -1.84 -6.48
N PRO A 75 -7.69 -1.69 -6.91
CA PRO A 75 -8.59 -2.83 -7.10
C PRO A 75 -8.14 -3.77 -8.22
N SER A 76 -7.27 -3.32 -9.14
CA SER A 76 -6.63 -4.16 -10.15
C SER A 76 -5.54 -5.05 -9.56
N ALA A 77 -5.14 -4.88 -8.31
CA ALA A 77 -4.28 -5.80 -7.56
C ALA A 77 -5.06 -7.09 -7.23
N ALA A 78 -5.45 -7.82 -8.28
CA ALA A 78 -6.25 -9.02 -8.18
C ALA A 78 -5.42 -10.13 -7.51
N ASN A 79 -5.65 -10.34 -6.22
CA ASN A 79 -5.35 -11.59 -5.56
C ASN A 79 -6.68 -12.33 -5.31
N PRO A 80 -6.91 -13.53 -5.87
CA PRO A 80 -8.13 -14.31 -5.60
C PRO A 80 -8.23 -14.78 -4.13
N ILE A 81 -7.25 -14.49 -3.27
CA ILE A 81 -7.25 -14.87 -1.84
C ILE A 81 -7.98 -13.85 -0.95
N THR A 82 -8.13 -12.58 -1.36
CA THR A 82 -8.92 -11.61 -0.58
C THR A 82 -10.40 -11.74 -0.92
N ARG A 83 -11.09 -12.66 -0.24
CA ARG A 83 -12.54 -12.58 -0.07
C ARG A 83 -12.88 -11.25 0.61
N SER A 84 -13.37 -10.30 -0.19
CA SER A 84 -14.16 -9.10 0.13
C SER A 84 -13.56 -8.03 1.07
N PRO A 85 -13.57 -6.74 0.69
CA PRO A 85 -13.52 -5.64 1.63
C PRO A 85 -14.91 -5.51 2.25
N THR A 86 -15.23 -6.31 3.26
CA THR A 86 -16.42 -6.03 4.07
C THR A 86 -16.07 -4.89 5.03
N ILE A 87 -16.15 -3.64 4.54
CA ILE A 87 -16.62 -2.55 5.40
C ILE A 87 -18.06 -2.96 5.77
N ALA A 88 -18.17 -3.74 6.84
CA ALA A 88 -19.45 -4.10 7.41
C ALA A 88 -20.04 -2.80 7.96
N LYS A 89 -20.97 -2.24 7.20
CA LYS A 89 -21.91 -1.22 7.64
C LYS A 89 -22.30 -1.48 9.10
N GLN A 90 -21.87 -0.57 9.97
CA GLN A 90 -22.58 -0.20 11.19
C GLN A 90 -24.06 0.01 10.88
N GLN A 91 -24.95 -0.94 11.20
CA GLN A 91 -26.41 -0.72 11.31
C GLN A 91 -27.08 -1.75 12.24
N ARG A 92 -27.62 -1.26 13.38
CA ARG A 92 -28.83 -1.72 14.12
C ARG A 92 -28.73 -3.06 14.88
N GLY A 93 -29.16 -3.18 16.14
CA GLY A 93 -29.88 -2.26 17.04
C GLY A 93 -30.00 -2.88 18.43
#